data_AF-A0A9E3N921-F1
#
_entry.id   AF-A0A9E3N921-F1
#
_cell.length_a   1.000
_cell.length_b   1.000
_cell.length_c   1.000
_cell.angle_alpha   90.00
_cell.angle_beta   90.00
_cell.angle_gamma   90.00
#
_symmetry.space_group_name_H-M   'P 1'
#
loop_
_entity.id
_entity.type
_entity.pdbx_description
1 polymer ?
#
loop_
_entity_poly.entity_id
_entity_poly.type
_entity_poly.pdbx_seq_one_letter_code
_entity_poly.pdbx_strand_id
1 'polypeptide(L)'
;MPQDLRTQTLALVNEFKPADASETVGALIGAWIGALDEDDLAGIDPRNLAAILWDAFAQVAQRTTDGCQIAENRYTDGRCGMSTALLILNEDMPYLVDSFVMVLRRQRVVASGVMNAVLPVRRDEAGRVVAVGEAGAPLESYVLCLL
;
A
#
# COMPACT_ATOMS: atom_id res chain seq x y z
N MET A 1 -4.52 0.53 -24.18
CA MET A 1 -4.46 1.87 -23.57
C MET A 1 -4.18 1.65 -22.09
N PRO A 2 -2.91 1.50 -21.73
CA PRO A 2 -2.50 1.01 -20.42
C PRO A 2 -2.65 2.13 -19.34
N GLN A 3 -2.12 3.32 -19.65
CA GLN A 3 -1.96 4.48 -18.76
C GLN A 3 -3.21 5.03 -18.02
N ASP A 4 -4.40 4.51 -18.33
CA ASP A 4 -5.69 5.01 -17.83
C ASP A 4 -5.98 4.55 -16.40
N LEU A 5 -5.72 3.28 -16.05
CA LEU A 5 -6.08 2.72 -14.74
C LEU A 5 -5.28 3.32 -13.58
N ARG A 6 -3.96 3.48 -13.76
CA ARG A 6 -3.10 4.12 -12.75
C ARG A 6 -3.51 5.57 -12.52
N THR A 7 -3.76 6.30 -13.60
CA THR A 7 -4.19 7.71 -13.57
C THR A 7 -5.56 7.86 -12.89
N GLN A 8 -6.51 6.98 -13.23
CA GLN A 8 -7.84 6.94 -12.63
C GLN A 8 -7.78 6.63 -11.13
N THR A 9 -6.95 5.66 -10.72
CA THR A 9 -6.76 5.30 -9.32
C THR A 9 -6.17 6.46 -8.53
N LEU A 10 -5.14 7.12 -9.07
CA LEU A 10 -4.54 8.29 -8.43
C LEU A 10 -5.52 9.46 -8.31
N ALA A 11 -6.35 9.68 -9.34
CA ALA A 11 -7.40 10.71 -9.29
C ALA A 11 -8.41 10.45 -8.16
N LEU A 12 -8.87 9.20 -8.03
CA LEU A 12 -9.79 8.80 -6.96
C LEU A 12 -9.13 8.91 -5.58
N VAL A 13 -7.87 8.49 -5.43
CA VAL A 13 -7.13 8.68 -4.18
C VAL A 13 -7.12 10.15 -3.79
N ASN A 14 -6.84 11.06 -4.72
CA ASN A 14 -6.84 12.50 -4.43
C ASN A 14 -8.23 13.02 -4.05
N GLU A 15 -9.30 12.48 -4.63
CA GLU A 15 -10.68 12.81 -4.27
C GLU A 15 -11.06 12.31 -2.86
N PHE A 16 -10.56 11.13 -2.49
CA PHE A 16 -10.77 10.52 -1.17
C PHE A 16 -9.84 11.07 -0.07
N LYS A 17 -9.01 12.07 -0.38
CA LYS A 17 -8.07 12.68 0.59
C LYS A 17 -8.83 13.25 1.80
N PRO A 18 -8.56 12.74 3.02
CA PRO A 18 -9.11 13.35 4.23
C PRO A 18 -8.60 14.79 4.41
N ALA A 19 -9.44 15.67 4.97
CA ALA A 19 -9.11 17.09 5.13
C ALA A 19 -7.84 17.33 5.98
N ASP A 20 -7.62 16.49 7.00
CA ASP A 20 -6.47 16.57 7.90
C ASP A 20 -5.31 15.64 7.49
N ALA A 21 -5.36 15.05 6.30
CA ALA A 21 -4.35 14.11 5.85
C ALA A 21 -3.02 14.81 5.52
N SER A 22 -1.94 14.27 6.06
CA SER A 22 -0.58 14.75 5.78
C SER A 22 -0.24 14.65 4.29
N GLU A 23 0.39 15.70 3.75
CA GLU A 23 0.88 15.71 2.36
C GLU A 23 1.89 14.58 2.10
N THR A 24 2.65 14.19 3.12
CA THR A 24 3.61 13.08 3.03
C THR A 24 2.92 11.74 2.78
N VAL A 25 1.73 11.52 3.36
CA VAL A 25 0.94 10.31 3.11
C VAL A 25 0.49 10.27 1.66
N GLY A 26 0.02 11.40 1.13
CA GLY A 26 -0.34 11.53 -0.29
C GLY A 26 0.85 11.29 -1.23
N ALA A 27 2.02 11.83 -0.89
CA ALA A 27 3.25 11.59 -1.66
C ALA A 27 3.66 10.11 -1.63
N LEU A 28 3.52 9.43 -0.48
CA LEU A 28 3.83 8.02 -0.34
C LEU A 28 2.86 7.14 -1.15
N ILE A 29 1.56 7.41 -1.08
CA ILE A 29 0.55 6.70 -1.89
C ILE A 29 0.80 6.93 -3.39
N GLY A 30 1.07 8.18 -3.78
CA GLY A 30 1.36 8.53 -5.18
C GLY A 30 2.60 7.81 -5.72
N ALA A 31 3.67 7.74 -4.93
CA ALA A 31 4.87 6.98 -5.29
C ALA A 31 4.58 5.48 -5.38
N TRP A 32 3.79 4.93 -4.46
CA TRP A 32 3.41 3.52 -4.46
C TRP A 32 2.61 3.16 -5.72
N ILE A 33 1.53 3.89 -6.01
CA ILE A 33 0.72 3.70 -7.24
C ILE A 33 1.58 3.89 -8.50
N GLY A 34 2.50 4.87 -8.47
CA GLY A 34 3.44 5.14 -9.56
C GLY A 34 4.37 3.99 -9.87
N ALA A 35 4.72 3.19 -8.86
CA ALA A 35 5.65 2.07 -8.96
C ALA A 35 4.98 0.72 -9.26
N LEU A 36 3.65 0.61 -9.14
CA LEU A 36 2.91 -0.60 -9.48
C LEU A 36 2.76 -0.77 -10.99
N ASP A 37 2.80 -2.01 -11.45
CA ASP A 37 2.41 -2.35 -12.82
C ASP A 37 0.88 -2.34 -12.94
N GLU A 38 0.38 -2.09 -14.15
CA GLU A 38 -1.07 -2.00 -14.36
C GLU A 38 -1.77 -3.36 -14.28
N ASP A 39 -1.03 -4.43 -14.57
CA ASP A 39 -1.51 -5.80 -14.40
C ASP A 39 -1.79 -6.11 -12.91
N ASP A 40 -1.08 -5.46 -11.98
CA ASP A 40 -1.33 -5.58 -10.54
C ASP A 40 -2.62 -4.84 -10.11
N LEU A 41 -3.00 -3.79 -10.85
CA LEU A 41 -4.23 -3.03 -10.63
C LEU A 41 -5.43 -3.66 -11.37
N ALA A 42 -5.18 -4.50 -12.37
CA ALA A 42 -6.22 -5.08 -13.20
C ALA A 42 -7.16 -5.97 -12.37
N GLY A 43 -8.47 -5.69 -12.44
CA GLY A 43 -9.49 -6.45 -11.72
C GLY A 43 -9.78 -5.96 -10.29
N ILE A 44 -9.05 -4.95 -9.80
CA ILE A 44 -9.35 -4.25 -8.54
C ILE A 44 -10.16 -2.99 -8.88
N ASP A 45 -11.25 -2.75 -8.13
CA ASP A 45 -12.00 -1.50 -8.27
C ASP A 45 -11.15 -0.33 -7.71
N PRO A 46 -10.79 0.68 -8.52
CA PRO A 46 -10.01 1.83 -8.07
C PRO A 46 -10.62 2.59 -6.88
N ARG A 47 -11.95 2.57 -6.73
CA ARG A 47 -12.64 3.22 -5.60
C ARG A 47 -12.41 2.49 -4.28
N ASN A 48 -12.44 1.16 -4.31
CA ASN A 48 -12.16 0.35 -3.13
C ASN A 48 -10.71 0.58 -2.68
N LEU A 49 -9.79 0.63 -3.63
CA LEU A 49 -8.39 0.89 -3.38
C LEU A 49 -8.16 2.30 -2.80
N ALA A 50 -8.77 3.34 -3.37
CA ALA A 50 -8.61 4.72 -2.90
C ALA A 50 -8.96 4.92 -1.41
N ALA A 51 -10.04 4.30 -0.94
CA ALA A 51 -10.44 4.36 0.47
C ALA A 51 -9.43 3.64 1.39
N ILE A 52 -8.99 2.45 1.01
CA ILE A 52 -8.03 1.66 1.79
C ILE A 52 -6.68 2.38 1.93
N LEU A 53 -6.20 2.99 0.84
CA LEU A 53 -4.85 3.52 0.77
C LEU A 53 -4.62 4.65 1.78
N TRP A 54 -5.57 5.58 1.96
CA TRP A 54 -5.39 6.64 2.95
C TRP A 54 -5.29 6.11 4.38
N ASP A 55 -6.20 5.22 4.78
CA ASP A 55 -6.23 4.67 6.13
C ASP A 55 -5.01 3.78 6.41
N ALA A 56 -4.61 2.96 5.43
CA ALA A 56 -3.48 2.07 5.56
C ALA A 56 -2.15 2.84 5.58
N PHE A 57 -1.96 3.79 4.66
CA PHE A 57 -0.71 4.56 4.57
C PHE A 57 -0.57 5.55 5.73
N ALA A 58 -1.66 6.08 6.28
CA ALA A 58 -1.61 6.89 7.50
C ALA A 58 -1.05 6.10 8.69
N GLN A 59 -1.38 4.81 8.81
CA GLN A 59 -0.88 3.95 9.89
C GLN A 59 0.62 3.61 9.75
N VAL A 60 1.13 3.46 8.52
CA VAL A 60 2.55 3.15 8.27
C VAL A 60 3.42 4.40 8.01
N ALA A 61 2.81 5.58 7.96
CA ALA A 61 3.51 6.86 7.81
C ALA A 61 4.42 7.17 9.01
N GLN A 62 4.11 6.61 10.17
CA GLN A 62 5.03 6.54 11.30
C GLN A 62 5.34 5.08 11.61
N ARG A 63 6.63 4.74 11.58
CA ARG A 63 7.10 3.41 11.94
C ARG A 63 7.10 3.28 13.46
N THR A 64 6.41 2.28 13.98
CA THR A 64 6.26 2.07 15.44
C THR A 64 7.08 0.90 15.95
N THR A 65 7.55 0.02 15.06
CA THR A 65 8.28 -1.20 15.41
C THR A 65 9.48 -1.40 14.49
N ASP A 66 10.56 -1.91 15.06
CA ASP A 66 11.70 -2.38 14.28
C ASP A 66 11.30 -3.68 13.55
N GLY A 67 11.57 -3.75 12.24
CA GLY A 67 11.16 -4.85 11.37
C GLY A 67 9.81 -4.64 10.70
N CYS A 68 8.97 -5.66 10.70
CA CYS A 68 7.69 -5.68 9.96
C CYS A 68 6.58 -4.95 10.73
N GLN A 69 5.86 -4.06 10.05
CA GLN A 69 4.68 -3.39 10.56
C GLN A 69 3.49 -3.69 9.64
N ILE A 70 2.33 -4.01 10.22
CA ILE A 70 1.12 -4.36 9.48
C ILE A 70 0.01 -3.40 9.87
N ALA A 71 -0.56 -2.72 8.88
CA ALA A 71 -1.79 -1.96 9.02
C ALA A 71 -2.97 -2.79 8.50
N GLU A 72 -3.92 -3.09 9.39
CA GLU A 72 -5.16 -3.79 9.06
C GLU A 72 -6.26 -2.76 8.80
N ASN A 73 -6.95 -2.89 7.67
CA ASN A 73 -8.07 -2.04 7.30
C ASN A 73 -9.23 -2.89 6.80
N ARG A 74 -10.45 -2.38 6.98
CA ARG A 74 -11.66 -3.00 6.44
C ARG A 74 -12.17 -2.18 5.27
N TYR A 75 -12.64 -2.85 4.24
CA TYR A 75 -13.20 -2.19 3.07
C TYR A 75 -14.41 -2.94 2.52
N THR A 76 -15.22 -2.25 1.74
CA THR A 76 -16.32 -2.88 1.01
C THR A 76 -15.80 -3.46 -0.29
N ASP A 77 -15.99 -4.75 -0.52
CA ASP A 77 -15.48 -5.46 -1.71
C ASP A 77 -16.32 -5.23 -2.99
N GLY A 78 -17.36 -4.38 -2.89
CA GLY A 78 -18.33 -4.13 -3.96
C GLY A 78 -19.38 -5.24 -4.15
N ARG A 79 -19.32 -6.33 -3.38
CA ARG A 79 -20.26 -7.47 -3.42
C ARG A 79 -21.18 -7.51 -2.20
N CYS A 80 -21.41 -6.35 -1.60
CA CYS A 80 -22.16 -6.18 -0.34
C CYS A 80 -21.50 -6.86 0.88
N GLY A 81 -20.21 -7.22 0.80
CA GLY A 81 -19.42 -7.79 1.88
C GLY A 81 -18.41 -6.79 2.47
N MET A 82 -17.96 -7.09 3.69
CA MET A 82 -16.77 -6.45 4.28
C MET A 82 -15.59 -7.39 4.08
N SER A 83 -14.54 -6.88 3.48
CA SER A 83 -13.24 -7.55 3.28
C SER A 83 -12.15 -6.88 4.11
N THR A 84 -11.01 -7.55 4.21
CA THR A 84 -9.86 -7.07 4.98
C THR A 84 -8.70 -6.75 4.05
N ALA A 85 -8.10 -5.58 4.20
CA ALA A 85 -6.86 -5.22 3.55
C ALA A 85 -5.74 -5.18 4.58
N LEU A 86 -4.60 -5.81 4.26
CA LEU A 86 -3.39 -5.77 5.06
C LEU A 86 -2.33 -5.02 4.26
N LEU A 87 -1.89 -3.87 4.76
CA LEU A 87 -0.69 -3.21 4.26
C LEU A 87 0.48 -3.59 5.14
N ILE A 88 1.44 -4.29 4.56
CA ILE A 88 2.62 -4.79 5.23
C ILE A 88 3.81 -3.93 4.81
N LEU A 89 4.35 -3.19 5.77
CA LEU A 89 5.59 -2.44 5.65
C LEU A 89 6.74 -3.31 6.15
N ASN A 90 7.77 -3.47 5.33
CA ASN A 90 9.01 -4.11 5.73
C ASN A 90 10.22 -3.42 5.10
N GLU A 91 11.40 -3.67 5.64
CA GLU A 91 12.64 -3.39 4.91
C GLU A 91 12.72 -4.31 3.68
N ASP A 92 13.27 -3.81 2.59
CA ASP A 92 13.43 -4.59 1.37
C ASP A 92 14.29 -5.83 1.64
N MET A 93 13.73 -7.01 1.37
CA MET A 93 14.36 -8.29 1.58
C MET A 93 14.00 -9.27 0.45
N PRO A 94 14.92 -10.18 0.07
CA PRO A 94 14.63 -11.20 -0.93
C PRO A 94 13.43 -12.09 -0.55
N TYR A 95 12.61 -12.46 -1.53
CA TYR A 95 11.51 -13.44 -1.40
C TYR A 95 10.38 -13.05 -0.44
N LEU A 96 10.22 -11.77 -0.12
CA LEU A 96 9.20 -11.28 0.80
C LEU A 96 7.77 -11.63 0.34
N VAL A 97 7.46 -11.30 -0.91
CA VAL A 97 6.12 -11.53 -1.49
C VAL A 97 5.76 -13.01 -1.52
N ASP A 98 6.67 -13.87 -1.98
CA ASP A 98 6.49 -15.32 -2.02
C ASP A 98 6.23 -15.89 -0.62
N SER A 99 6.95 -15.39 0.38
CA SER A 99 6.79 -15.80 1.76
C SER A 99 5.40 -15.45 2.30
N PHE A 100 4.87 -14.26 2.00
CA PHE A 100 3.52 -13.87 2.38
C PHE A 100 2.47 -14.73 1.70
N VAL A 101 2.58 -14.94 0.39
CA VAL A 101 1.66 -15.80 -0.37
C VAL A 101 1.67 -17.23 0.19
N MET A 102 2.85 -17.76 0.53
CA MET A 102 2.98 -19.08 1.15
C MET A 102 2.30 -19.14 2.53
N VAL A 103 2.48 -18.12 3.37
CA VAL A 103 1.85 -18.06 4.70
C VAL A 103 0.33 -17.96 4.58
N LEU A 104 -0.20 -17.11 3.70
CA LEU A 104 -1.64 -16.98 3.45
C LEU A 104 -2.24 -18.32 3.01
N ARG A 105 -1.59 -19.01 2.06
CA ARG A 105 -1.99 -20.35 1.62
C ARG A 105 -1.97 -21.37 2.76
N ARG A 106 -0.94 -21.35 3.62
CA ARG A 106 -0.84 -22.24 4.79
C ARG A 106 -2.00 -22.00 5.77
N GLN A 107 -2.44 -20.76 5.92
CA GLN A 107 -3.60 -20.37 6.73
C GLN A 107 -4.94 -20.58 6.03
N ARG A 108 -4.94 -21.08 4.78
CA ARG A 108 -6.13 -21.24 3.93
C ARG A 108 -6.88 -19.93 3.69
N VAL A 109 -6.15 -18.81 3.72
CA VAL A 109 -6.65 -17.49 3.35
C VAL A 109 -6.32 -17.27 1.87
N VAL A 110 -7.33 -16.88 1.09
CA VAL A 110 -7.18 -16.55 -0.32
C VAL A 110 -7.10 -15.03 -0.42
N ALA A 111 -5.98 -14.51 -0.93
CA ALA A 111 -5.90 -13.10 -1.29
C ALA A 111 -6.58 -12.88 -2.63
N SER A 112 -7.46 -11.88 -2.70
CA SER A 112 -8.05 -11.38 -3.94
C SER A 112 -7.06 -10.55 -4.76
N GLY A 113 -6.05 -9.97 -4.11
CA GLY A 113 -4.94 -9.28 -4.76
C GLY A 113 -3.75 -9.13 -3.83
N VAL A 114 -2.54 -9.19 -4.39
CA VAL A 114 -1.28 -8.94 -3.68
C VAL A 114 -0.46 -8.00 -4.56
N MET A 115 -0.32 -6.75 -4.13
CA MET A 115 0.45 -5.71 -4.82
C MET A 115 1.68 -5.38 -3.99
N ASN A 116 2.86 -5.31 -4.59
CA ASN A 116 4.08 -4.90 -3.90
C ASN A 116 4.75 -3.76 -4.66
N ALA A 117 5.17 -2.72 -3.94
CA ALA A 117 6.12 -1.75 -4.46
C ALA A 117 7.25 -1.54 -3.46
N VAL A 118 8.47 -1.43 -3.99
CA VAL A 118 9.66 -1.07 -3.22
C VAL A 118 9.95 0.40 -3.45
N LEU A 119 9.96 1.18 -2.38
CA LEU A 119 10.08 2.64 -2.44
C LEU A 119 11.29 3.11 -1.63
N PRO A 120 12.09 4.05 -2.16
CA PRO A 120 13.08 4.76 -1.36
C PRO A 120 12.38 5.77 -0.44
N VAL A 121 12.48 5.55 0.87
CA VAL A 121 11.78 6.35 1.89
C VAL A 121 12.76 6.77 2.97
N ARG A 122 12.81 8.07 3.25
CA ARG A 122 13.60 8.62 4.35
C ARG A 122 12.69 8.95 5.52
N ARG A 123 13.02 8.39 6.69
CA ARG A 123 12.32 8.63 7.95
C ARG A 123 13.17 9.43 8.92
N ASP A 124 12.53 10.11 9.87
CA ASP A 124 13.19 10.76 11.01
C ASP A 124 13.46 9.77 12.16
N GLU A 125 14.09 10.25 13.24
CA GLU A 125 14.38 9.46 14.44
C GLU A 125 13.10 8.96 15.16
N ALA A 126 11.96 9.59 14.91
CA ALA A 126 10.65 9.17 15.44
C ALA A 126 9.92 8.18 14.50
N GLY A 127 10.57 7.75 13.41
CA GLY A 127 10.04 6.83 12.43
C GLY A 127 9.05 7.45 11.43
N ARG A 128 8.88 8.77 11.42
CA ARG A 128 7.95 9.47 10.52
C ARG A 128 8.59 9.66 9.16
N VAL A 129 7.80 9.46 8.11
CA VAL A 129 8.26 9.75 6.74
C VAL A 129 8.54 11.24 6.59
N VAL A 130 9.71 11.57 6.05
CA VAL A 130 10.15 12.94 5.76
C VAL A 130 10.27 13.17 4.25
N ALA A 131 10.71 12.16 3.51
CA ALA A 131 10.81 12.22 2.06
C ALA A 131 10.55 10.84 1.43
N VAL A 132 10.01 10.87 0.21
CA VAL A 132 9.70 9.69 -0.61
C VAL A 132 10.30 9.91 -2.00
N GLY A 133 10.94 8.91 -2.58
CA GLY A 133 11.53 9.02 -3.91
C GLY A 133 12.95 9.63 -3.93
N GLU A 134 13.56 9.88 -2.77
CA GLU A 134 14.88 10.51 -2.69
C GLU A 134 15.98 9.50 -3.07
N ALA A 135 16.86 9.87 -4.01
CA ALA A 135 17.93 9.01 -4.47
C ALA A 135 18.91 8.69 -3.33
N GLY A 136 19.13 7.39 -3.08
CA GLY A 136 20.01 6.92 -2.01
C GLY A 136 19.35 6.79 -0.63
N ALA A 137 18.04 7.05 -0.51
CA ALA A 137 17.28 6.72 0.70
C ALA A 137 17.14 5.20 0.88
N PRO A 138 16.97 4.71 2.13
CA PRO A 138 16.68 3.30 2.40
C PRO A 138 15.45 2.81 1.65
N LEU A 139 15.50 1.55 1.19
CA LEU A 139 14.40 0.91 0.48
C LEU A 139 13.44 0.22 1.45
N GLU A 140 12.17 0.54 1.33
CA GLU A 140 11.07 -0.06 2.08
C GLU A 140 10.13 -0.77 1.10
N SER A 141 9.74 -2.01 1.42
CA SER A 141 8.74 -2.78 0.68
C SER A 141 7.36 -2.58 1.32
N TYR A 142 6.41 -2.20 0.48
CA TYR A 142 5.01 -1.99 0.83
C TYR A 142 4.14 -3.01 0.09
N VAL A 143 3.73 -4.04 0.80
CA VAL A 143 2.89 -5.12 0.25
C VAL A 143 1.46 -4.93 0.71
N LEU A 144 0.54 -4.67 -0.22
CA LEU A 144 -0.89 -4.62 0.03
C LEU A 144 -1.53 -5.97 -0.35
N CYS A 145 -2.07 -6.67 0.64
CA CYS A 145 -2.85 -7.88 0.48
C CYS A 145 -4.34 -7.57 0.69
N LEU A 146 -5.16 -7.87 -0.32
CA LEU A 146 -6.62 -7.80 -0.23
C LEU A 146 -7.17 -9.19 0.06
N LEU A 147 -7.93 -9.36 1.15
CA LEU A 147 -8.43 -10.64 1.68
C LEU A 147 -9.96 -10.74 1.61
#